data_AF-A0A257RBD9-F1
#
_entry.id   AF-A0A257RBD9-F1
#
_cell.length_a   1.000
_cell.length_b   1.000
_cell.length_c   1.000
_cell.angle_alpha   90.00
_cell.angle_beta   90.00
_cell.angle_gamma   90.00
#
_symmetry.space_group_name_H-M   'P 1'
#
loop_
_entity.id
_entity.type
_entity.pdbx_description
1 polymer ?
#
loop_
_entity_poly.entity_id
_entity_poly.type
_entity_poly.pdbx_seq_one_letter_code
_entity_poly.pdbx_strand_id
1 'polypeptide(L)'
;MSGSPVLRRLRAEESGSVATELVLLTPLLLLMLLFVVALGRTVSARMEVDGAAAQAARAASIARDPATATAMAEQAATTAIGSDHVTCANLAVTTDTADFAPG
;
A
#
# COMPACT_ATOMS: atom_id res chain seq x y z
N MET A 1 56.28 -18.02 -23.05
CA MET A 1 55.03 -17.55 -22.40
C MET A 1 54.14 -18.75 -22.15
N SER A 2 54.36 -19.48 -21.05
CA SER A 2 53.59 -20.67 -20.69
C SER A 2 52.69 -20.32 -19.50
N GLY A 3 51.43 -19.97 -19.79
CA GLY A 3 50.41 -19.70 -18.77
C GLY A 3 49.90 -21.02 -18.20
N SER A 4 50.21 -21.28 -16.94
CA SER A 4 49.90 -22.53 -16.23
C SER A 4 48.38 -22.74 -16.07
N PRO A 5 47.81 -23.86 -16.57
CA PRO A 5 46.36 -24.13 -16.56
C PRO A 5 45.76 -24.33 -15.15
N VAL A 6 46.61 -24.48 -14.13
CA VAL A 6 46.23 -24.73 -12.74
C VAL A 6 45.55 -23.50 -12.10
N LEU A 7 46.01 -22.28 -12.42
CA LEU A 7 45.43 -21.03 -11.89
C LEU A 7 44.02 -20.77 -12.40
N ARG A 8 43.65 -21.32 -13.58
CA ARG A 8 42.33 -21.12 -14.18
C ARG A 8 41.23 -21.98 -13.53
N ARG A 9 41.60 -23.16 -12.99
CA ARG A 9 40.65 -24.05 -12.28
C ARG A 9 40.29 -23.53 -10.89
N LEU A 10 41.28 -23.10 -10.10
CA LEU A 10 41.04 -22.56 -8.76
C LEU A 10 40.10 -21.34 -8.79
N ARG A 11 40.29 -20.44 -9.77
CA ARG A 11 39.46 -19.23 -9.92
C ARG A 11 38.02 -19.53 -10.36
N ALA A 12 37.80 -20.61 -11.10
CA ALA A 12 36.47 -21.05 -11.52
C ALA A 12 35.71 -21.75 -10.39
N GLU A 13 36.40 -22.55 -9.56
CA GLU A 13 35.82 -23.19 -8.36
C GLU A 13 35.36 -22.14 -7.33
N GLU A 14 36.17 -21.10 -7.11
CA GLU A 14 35.85 -20.01 -6.18
C GLU A 14 34.67 -19.14 -6.67
N SER A 15 34.56 -18.95 -7.99
CA SER A 15 33.41 -18.25 -8.60
C SER A 15 32.15 -19.11 -8.62
N GLY A 16 32.29 -20.43 -8.73
CA GLY A 16 31.20 -21.40 -8.70
C GLY A 16 30.48 -21.39 -7.35
N SER A 17 31.22 -21.38 -6.24
CA SER A 17 30.66 -21.31 -4.89
C SER A 17 29.85 -20.03 -4.65
N VAL A 18 30.42 -18.87 -4.99
CA VAL A 18 29.76 -17.56 -4.82
C VAL A 18 28.54 -17.42 -5.74
N ALA A 19 28.63 -17.92 -6.97
CA ALA A 19 27.48 -17.93 -7.89
C ALA A 19 26.36 -18.85 -7.41
N THR A 20 26.67 -20.03 -6.87
CA THR A 20 25.65 -20.96 -6.34
C THR A 20 24.97 -20.46 -5.07
N GLU A 21 25.69 -19.81 -4.17
CA GLU A 21 25.11 -19.21 -2.96
C GLU A 21 24.18 -18.04 -3.32
N LEU A 22 24.60 -17.20 -4.28
CA LEU A 22 23.78 -16.08 -4.75
C LEU A 22 22.51 -16.55 -5.46
N VAL A 23 22.56 -17.66 -6.22
CA VAL A 23 21.37 -18.24 -6.87
C VAL A 23 20.31 -18.66 -5.85
N LEU A 24 20.72 -19.13 -4.66
CA LEU A 24 19.80 -19.48 -3.58
C LEU A 24 19.32 -18.26 -2.79
N LEU A 25 20.16 -17.24 -2.60
CA LEU A 25 19.79 -16.01 -1.89
C LEU A 25 18.90 -15.08 -2.72
N THR A 26 19.10 -15.01 -4.04
CA THR A 26 18.34 -14.14 -4.94
C THR A 26 16.82 -14.31 -4.80
N PRO A 27 16.23 -15.53 -4.86
CA PRO A 27 14.78 -15.68 -4.68
C PRO A 27 14.32 -15.25 -3.29
N LEU A 28 15.11 -15.47 -2.23
CA LEU A 28 14.77 -15.00 -0.89
C LEU A 28 14.73 -13.47 -0.82
N LEU A 29 15.71 -12.80 -1.41
CA LEU A 29 15.75 -11.33 -1.48
C LEU A 29 14.59 -10.78 -2.31
N LEU A 30 14.24 -11.44 -3.42
CA LEU A 30 13.07 -11.07 -4.23
C LEU A 30 11.77 -11.22 -3.43
N LEU A 31 11.58 -12.32 -2.70
CA LEU A 31 10.42 -12.51 -1.82
C LEU A 31 10.37 -11.44 -0.73
N MET A 32 11.50 -11.11 -0.11
CA MET A 32 11.58 -10.04 0.88
C MET A 32 11.21 -8.68 0.27
N LEU A 33 11.71 -8.36 -0.93
CA LEU A 33 11.39 -7.13 -1.63
C LEU A 33 9.90 -7.06 -2.01
N LEU A 34 9.34 -8.14 -2.55
CA LEU A 34 7.91 -8.24 -2.86
C LEU A 34 7.05 -8.09 -1.61
N PHE A 35 7.47 -8.65 -0.48
CA PHE A 35 6.80 -8.49 0.80
C PHE A 35 6.80 -7.03 1.27
N VAL A 36 7.95 -6.33 1.19
CA VAL A 36 8.03 -4.90 1.49
C VAL A 36 7.12 -4.08 0.57
N VAL A 37 7.08 -4.39 -0.73
CA VAL A 37 6.17 -3.73 -1.67
C VAL A 37 4.71 -3.98 -1.30
N ALA A 38 4.34 -5.22 -0.92
CA ALA A 38 2.98 -5.55 -0.50
C ALA A 38 2.56 -4.77 0.76
N LEU A 39 3.45 -4.67 1.75
CA LEU A 39 3.22 -3.85 2.94
C LEU A 39 3.10 -2.37 2.59
N GLY A 40 3.99 -1.85 1.74
CA GLY A 40 3.94 -0.47 1.25
C GLY A 40 2.61 -0.14 0.58
N ARG A 41 2.14 -0.99 -0.34
CA ARG A 41 0.83 -0.82 -0.99
C ARG A 41 -0.33 -0.84 0.01
N THR A 42 -0.25 -1.67 1.05
CA THR A 42 -1.28 -1.75 2.09
C THR A 42 -1.33 -0.46 2.91
N VAL A 43 -0.16 0.09 3.27
CA VAL A 43 -0.06 1.35 4.02
C VAL A 43 -0.53 2.53 3.17
N SER A 44 -0.13 2.59 1.89
CA SER A 44 -0.63 3.61 0.95
C SER A 44 -2.15 3.60 0.85
N ALA A 45 -2.76 2.42 0.67
CA ALA A 45 -4.21 2.31 0.60
C ALA A 45 -4.92 2.78 1.88
N ARG A 46 -4.33 2.51 3.07
CA ARG A 46 -4.86 3.00 4.34
C ARG A 46 -4.81 4.52 4.44
N MET A 47 -3.68 5.13 4.07
CA MET A 47 -3.54 6.59 4.11
C MET A 47 -4.56 7.29 3.19
N GLU A 48 -4.84 6.70 2.04
CA GLU A 48 -5.84 7.21 1.09
C GLU A 48 -7.27 7.13 1.65
N VAL A 49 -7.63 5.97 2.23
CA VAL A 49 -8.93 5.75 2.88
C VAL A 49 -9.10 6.66 4.10
N ASP A 50 -8.07 6.82 4.93
CA ASP A 50 -8.09 7.73 6.08
C ASP A 50 -8.25 9.19 5.63
N GLY A 51 -7.60 9.58 4.53
CA GLY A 51 -7.78 10.88 3.89
C GLY A 51 -9.22 11.11 3.42
N ALA A 52 -9.81 10.12 2.73
CA ALA A 52 -11.21 10.16 2.31
C ALA A 52 -12.18 10.25 3.50
N ALA A 53 -11.94 9.49 4.56
CA ALA A 53 -12.73 9.53 5.79
C ALA A 53 -12.66 10.91 6.47
N ALA A 54 -11.47 11.52 6.53
CA ALA A 54 -11.29 12.86 7.07
C ALA A 54 -12.05 13.93 6.25
N GLN A 55 -12.02 13.82 4.91
CA GLN A 55 -12.80 14.71 4.04
C GLN A 55 -14.31 14.52 4.22
N ALA A 56 -14.78 13.28 4.35
CA ALA A 56 -16.18 12.96 4.61
C ALA A 56 -16.64 13.50 5.97
N ALA A 57 -15.85 13.32 7.03
CA ALA A 57 -16.16 13.85 8.36
C ALA A 57 -16.25 15.39 8.34
N ARG A 58 -15.34 16.06 7.62
CA ARG A 58 -15.39 17.51 7.43
C ARG A 58 -16.66 17.94 6.70
N ALA A 59 -17.04 17.24 5.63
CA ALA A 59 -18.28 17.51 4.90
C ALA A 59 -19.54 17.28 5.75
N ALA A 60 -19.54 16.24 6.60
CA ALA A 60 -20.62 15.99 7.55
C ALA A 60 -20.75 17.12 8.58
N SER A 61 -19.62 17.60 9.12
CA SER A 61 -19.61 18.59 10.21
C SER A 61 -20.20 19.96 9.84
N ILE A 62 -20.29 20.29 8.55
CA ILE A 62 -20.88 21.55 8.07
C ILE A 62 -22.38 21.43 7.77
N ALA A 63 -22.93 20.22 7.74
CA ALA A 63 -24.35 19.99 7.54
C ALA A 63 -25.17 20.42 8.76
N ARG A 64 -26.43 20.76 8.52
CA ARG A 64 -27.34 21.33 9.55
C ARG A 64 -28.38 20.34 10.06
N ASP A 65 -28.45 19.17 9.44
CA ASP A 65 -29.33 18.08 9.82
C ASP A 65 -28.68 16.72 9.48
N PRO A 66 -29.13 15.62 10.13
CA PRO A 66 -28.58 14.29 9.94
C PRO A 66 -28.62 13.77 8.49
N ALA A 67 -29.72 14.01 7.78
CA ALA A 67 -29.91 13.48 6.43
C ALA A 67 -28.97 14.16 5.45
N THR A 68 -28.78 15.47 5.60
CA THR A 68 -27.79 16.21 4.80
C THR A 68 -26.36 15.81 5.18
N ALA A 69 -26.06 15.58 6.47
CA ALA A 69 -24.73 15.18 6.93
C ALA A 69 -24.30 13.83 6.32
N THR A 70 -25.19 12.85 6.34
CA THR A 70 -24.95 11.51 5.78
C THR A 70 -24.73 11.57 4.27
N ALA A 71 -25.63 12.26 3.53
CA ALA A 71 -25.49 12.42 2.09
C ALA A 71 -24.20 13.15 1.68
N MET A 72 -23.82 14.21 2.40
CA MET A 72 -22.58 14.95 2.14
C MET A 72 -21.33 14.12 2.42
N ALA A 73 -21.34 13.31 3.48
CA ALA A 73 -20.24 12.41 3.81
C ALA A 73 -20.05 11.33 2.75
N GLU A 74 -21.13 10.69 2.30
CA GLU A 74 -21.09 9.68 1.23
C GLU A 74 -20.58 10.28 -0.08
N GLN A 75 -21.06 11.46 -0.47
CA GLN A 75 -20.63 12.14 -1.68
C GLN A 75 -19.14 12.53 -1.61
N ALA A 76 -18.67 13.03 -0.47
CA ALA A 76 -17.27 13.38 -0.28
C ALA A 76 -16.36 12.14 -0.33
N ALA A 77 -16.74 11.05 0.35
CA ALA A 77 -15.98 9.80 0.36
C ALA A 77 -15.88 9.17 -1.04
N THR A 78 -17.01 9.10 -1.77
CA THR A 78 -17.04 8.56 -3.14
C THR A 78 -16.20 9.40 -4.10
N THR A 79 -16.22 10.72 -3.96
CA THR A 79 -15.40 11.62 -4.78
C THR A 79 -13.91 11.44 -4.47
N ALA A 80 -13.54 11.40 -3.18
CA ALA A 80 -12.15 11.25 -2.74
C ALA A 80 -11.53 9.93 -3.24
N ILE A 81 -12.26 8.82 -3.13
CA ILE A 81 -11.78 7.50 -3.56
C ILE A 81 -11.84 7.37 -5.09
N GLY A 82 -12.82 7.99 -5.75
CA GLY A 82 -12.95 7.96 -7.21
C GLY A 82 -11.86 8.74 -7.95
N SER A 83 -11.22 9.71 -7.30
CA SER A 83 -10.09 10.47 -7.86
C SER A 83 -8.73 9.80 -7.72
N ASP A 84 -8.65 8.70 -6.98
CA ASP A 84 -7.40 8.23 -6.39
C ASP A 84 -7.13 6.76 -6.77
N HIS A 85 -5.89 6.28 -6.60
CA HIS A 85 -5.46 4.98 -7.17
C HIS A 85 -5.91 3.74 -6.37
N VAL A 86 -6.75 3.92 -5.35
CA VAL A 86 -7.31 2.83 -4.54
C VAL A 86 -8.64 2.33 -5.10
N THR A 87 -8.68 1.04 -5.42
CA THR A 87 -9.93 0.34 -5.72
C THR A 87 -10.50 -0.28 -4.45
N CYS A 88 -11.56 0.31 -3.89
CA CYS A 88 -12.32 -0.32 -2.82
C CYS A 88 -13.23 -1.41 -3.39
N ALA A 89 -13.06 -2.66 -2.95
CA ALA A 89 -13.96 -3.76 -3.33
C ALA A 89 -15.37 -3.57 -2.76
N ASN A 90 -15.46 -2.97 -1.56
CA ASN A 90 -16.70 -2.55 -0.94
C ASN A 90 -16.45 -1.25 -0.18
N LEU A 91 -17.21 -0.20 -0.49
CA LEU A 91 -17.15 1.08 0.21
C LEU A 91 -18.36 1.19 1.13
N ALA A 92 -18.11 1.36 2.43
CA ALA A 92 -19.13 1.64 3.42
C ALA A 92 -18.77 2.93 4.17
N VAL A 93 -19.70 3.87 4.25
CA VAL A 93 -19.53 5.14 4.95
C VAL A 93 -20.58 5.20 6.05
N THR A 94 -20.13 5.36 7.29
CA THR A 94 -21.02 5.49 8.46
C THR A 94 -20.74 6.83 9.13
N THR A 95 -21.77 7.66 9.24
CA THR A 95 -21.69 8.98 9.88
C THR A 95 -22.43 8.93 11.20
N ASP A 96 -21.76 9.33 12.28
CA ASP A 96 -22.43 9.54 13.55
C ASP A 96 -23.22 10.85 13.51
N THR A 97 -24.52 10.75 13.73
CA THR A 97 -25.45 11.89 13.76
C THR A 97 -26.26 11.92 15.05
N ALA A 98 -25.88 11.14 16.07
CA ALA A 98 -26.63 11.01 17.31
C ALA A 98 -26.78 12.34 18.07
N ASP A 99 -25.82 13.25 17.92
CA ASP A 99 -25.80 14.56 18.59
C ASP A 99 -26.55 15.67 17.83
N PHE A 100 -27.20 15.37 16.70
CA PHE A 100 -28.12 16.31 16.05
C PHE A 100 -29.42 16.43 16.87
N ALA A 101 -29.43 17.34 17.83
CA ALA A 101 -30.64 17.73 18.54
C ALA A 101 -31.27 18.97 17.88
N PRO A 102 -32.60 19.00 17.63
CA PRO A 102 -33.29 20.25 17.35
C PRO A 102 -33.15 21.17 18.57
N GLY A 103 -32.66 22.39 18.34
CA GLY A 103 -32.56 23.44 19.37
C GLY A 103 -33.91 24.01 19.78
#